data_AF-A0A2J8AIM3-F1
#
_entry.id   AF-A0A2J8AIM3-F1
#
_cell.length_a   1.000
_cell.length_b   1.000
_cell.length_c   1.000
_cell.angle_alpha   90.00
_cell.angle_beta   90.00
_cell.angle_gamma   90.00
#
_symmetry.space_group_name_H-M   'P 1'
#
loop_
_entity.id
_entity.type
_entity.pdbx_description
1 polymer ?
#
loop_
_entity_poly.entity_id
_entity_poly.type
_entity_poly.pdbx_seq_one_letter_code
_entity_poly.pdbx_strand_id
1 'polypeptide(L)'
;MGEQARDWPLDRTNDHTARYAHTAVAVAADLGLPCLDLYALLQQEERWGDRLFVDGLHFTPAGQERVWQLLQELLAASWPEARPEALASHFPPWEAIDVDNMTATFPIQ
;
A
#
# COMPACT_ATOMS: atom_id res chain seq x y z
N MET A 1 -22.08 13.83 9.50
CA MET A 1 -21.87 14.89 8.49
C MET A 1 -23.01 15.88 8.62
N GLY A 2 -22.72 17.19 8.61
CA GLY A 2 -23.75 18.23 8.77
C GLY A 2 -24.67 18.34 7.55
N GLU A 3 -25.90 18.83 7.75
CA GLU A 3 -26.96 18.91 6.72
C GLU A 3 -26.53 19.68 5.46
N GLN A 4 -25.62 20.64 5.59
CA GLN A 4 -25.10 21.47 4.49
C GLN A 4 -24.16 20.73 3.53
N ALA A 5 -23.61 19.57 3.91
CA ALA A 5 -22.67 18.82 3.08
C ALA A 5 -23.34 18.16 1.85
N ARG A 6 -24.67 18.05 1.84
CA ARG A 6 -25.44 17.43 0.74
C ARG A 6 -25.51 18.30 -0.51
N ASP A 7 -25.41 19.61 -0.35
CA ASP A 7 -25.59 20.58 -1.44
C ASP A 7 -24.26 21.03 -2.06
N TRP A 8 -23.12 20.56 -1.55
CA TRP A 8 -21.82 20.85 -2.16
C TRP A 8 -21.72 20.10 -3.50
N PRO A 9 -21.28 20.75 -4.60
CA PRO A 9 -20.91 20.03 -5.82
C PRO A 9 -20.03 18.80 -5.51
N LEU A 10 -20.40 17.67 -6.11
CA LEU A 10 -19.67 16.41 -6.00
C LEU A 10 -18.26 16.57 -6.57
N ASP A 11 -17.30 16.77 -5.68
CA ASP A 11 -15.86 16.84 -6.01
C ASP A 11 -15.19 15.45 -6.00
N ARG A 12 -15.90 14.44 -5.47
CA ARG A 12 -15.41 13.05 -5.36
C ARG A 12 -15.76 12.24 -6.61
N THR A 13 -15.24 12.64 -7.76
CA THR A 13 -15.42 11.91 -9.03
C THR A 13 -14.16 11.14 -9.41
N ASN A 14 -14.34 10.09 -10.21
CA ASN A 14 -13.19 9.31 -10.70
C ASN A 14 -12.26 10.16 -11.60
N ASP A 15 -12.81 11.14 -12.32
CA ASP A 15 -12.03 12.11 -13.12
C ASP A 15 -11.18 13.02 -12.25
N HIS A 16 -11.68 13.46 -11.09
CA HIS A 16 -10.88 14.22 -10.14
C HIS A 16 -9.77 13.35 -9.54
N THR A 17 -10.08 12.11 -9.16
CA THR A 17 -9.07 11.14 -8.70
C THR A 17 -7.94 10.97 -9.72
N ALA A 18 -8.25 10.88 -11.01
CA ALA A 18 -7.25 10.78 -12.07
C ALA A 18 -6.22 11.91 -12.03
N ARG A 19 -6.67 13.15 -11.81
CA ARG A 19 -5.79 14.33 -11.75
C ARG A 19 -4.79 14.23 -10.60
N TYR A 20 -5.25 13.79 -9.42
CA TYR A 20 -4.38 13.60 -8.27
C TYR A 20 -3.42 12.42 -8.48
N ALA A 21 -3.90 11.29 -9.01
CA ALA A 21 -3.07 10.13 -9.30
C ALA A 21 -1.94 10.46 -10.29
N HIS A 22 -2.28 11.09 -11.43
CA HIS A 22 -1.27 11.49 -12.42
C HIS A 22 -0.26 12.49 -11.84
N THR A 23 -0.70 13.42 -11.01
CA THR A 23 0.20 14.38 -10.35
C THR A 23 1.15 13.67 -9.38
N ALA A 24 0.66 12.72 -8.60
CA ALA A 24 1.48 11.93 -7.68
C ALA A 24 2.54 11.10 -8.43
N VAL A 25 2.16 10.48 -9.55
CA VAL A 25 3.09 9.75 -10.43
C VAL A 25 4.16 10.69 -10.99
N ALA A 26 3.79 11.87 -11.48
CA ALA A 26 4.74 12.85 -11.99
C ALA A 26 5.73 13.32 -10.92
N VAL A 27 5.24 13.62 -9.71
CA VAL A 27 6.11 14.02 -8.58
C VAL A 27 7.08 12.91 -8.19
N ALA A 28 6.62 11.65 -8.16
CA ALA A 28 7.51 10.52 -7.86
C ALA A 28 8.59 10.37 -8.93
N ALA A 29 8.23 10.55 -10.22
CA ALA A 29 9.19 10.54 -11.32
C ALA A 29 10.24 11.66 -11.17
N ASP A 30 9.82 12.88 -10.84
CA ASP A 30 10.70 14.03 -10.60
C ASP A 30 11.68 13.79 -9.44
N LEU A 31 11.26 13.02 -8.43
CA LEU A 31 12.08 12.63 -7.29
C LEU A 31 12.91 11.36 -7.53
N GLY A 32 12.76 10.71 -8.68
CA GLY A 32 13.43 9.43 -8.98
C GLY A 32 12.96 8.29 -8.07
N LEU A 33 11.72 8.34 -7.59
CA LEU A 33 11.12 7.33 -6.72
C LEU A 33 10.10 6.47 -7.49
N PRO A 34 10.02 5.15 -7.22
CA PRO A 34 8.97 4.32 -7.76
C PRO A 34 7.60 4.75 -7.20
N CYS A 35 6.55 4.70 -8.03
CA CYS A 35 5.19 5.01 -7.65
C CYS A 35 4.24 3.90 -8.12
N LEU A 36 3.40 3.41 -7.21
CA LEU A 36 2.36 2.46 -7.55
C LEU A 36 1.10 3.20 -8.02
N ASP A 37 0.92 3.34 -9.34
CA ASP A 37 -0.26 3.98 -9.92
C ASP A 37 -1.50 3.08 -9.85
N LEU A 38 -2.10 3.00 -8.65
CA LEU A 38 -3.30 2.20 -8.42
C LEU A 38 -4.48 2.67 -9.27
N TYR A 39 -4.56 3.95 -9.63
CA TYR A 39 -5.63 4.46 -10.47
C TYR A 39 -5.58 3.79 -11.85
N ALA A 40 -4.41 3.82 -12.52
CA ALA A 40 -4.27 3.19 -13.83
C ALA A 40 -4.33 1.65 -13.74
N LEU A 41 -3.64 1.06 -12.77
CA LEU A 41 -3.48 -0.41 -12.67
C LEU A 41 -4.78 -1.13 -12.35
N LEU A 42 -5.57 -0.63 -11.38
CA LEU A 42 -6.80 -1.32 -11.00
C LEU A 42 -7.86 -1.23 -12.10
N GLN A 43 -7.89 -0.16 -12.90
CA GLN A 43 -8.84 0.01 -14.00
C GLN A 43 -8.59 -0.91 -15.20
N GLN A 44 -7.44 -1.58 -15.27
CA GLN A 44 -7.14 -2.60 -16.27
C GLN A 44 -7.85 -3.94 -15.97
N GLU A 45 -8.37 -4.11 -14.74
CA GLU A 45 -9.10 -5.31 -14.33
C GLU A 45 -10.53 -5.29 -14.86
N GLU A 46 -11.03 -6.45 -15.28
CA GLU A 46 -12.43 -6.59 -15.67
C GLU A 46 -13.35 -6.29 -14.49
N ARG A 47 -14.36 -5.42 -14.74
CA ARG A 47 -15.34 -4.97 -13.74
C ARG A 47 -14.68 -4.43 -12.47
N TRP A 48 -13.54 -3.76 -12.59
CA TRP A 48 -12.75 -3.23 -11.48
C TRP A 48 -13.60 -2.49 -10.42
N GLY A 49 -14.56 -1.67 -10.85
CA GLY A 49 -15.42 -0.88 -9.95
C GLY A 49 -16.26 -1.75 -9.01
N ASP A 50 -16.93 -2.77 -9.54
CA ASP A 50 -17.78 -3.66 -8.73
C ASP A 50 -16.98 -4.74 -8.01
N ARG A 51 -15.90 -5.20 -8.63
CA ARG A 51 -15.12 -6.37 -8.16
C ARG A 51 -14.16 -5.99 -7.05
N LEU A 52 -13.49 -4.84 -7.20
CA LEU A 52 -12.40 -4.43 -6.32
C LEU A 52 -12.86 -3.49 -5.22
N PHE A 53 -14.05 -2.88 -5.34
CA PHE A 53 -14.58 -1.95 -4.34
C PHE A 53 -15.92 -2.42 -3.77
N VAL A 54 -16.13 -2.20 -2.48
CA VAL A 54 -17.37 -2.54 -1.75
C VAL A 54 -18.46 -1.51 -2.05
N ASP A 55 -18.10 -0.24 -1.97
CA ASP A 55 -18.99 0.93 -2.00
C ASP A 55 -18.50 2.00 -2.99
N GLY A 56 -17.58 1.63 -3.88
CA GLY A 56 -16.88 2.54 -4.79
C GLY A 56 -15.70 3.28 -4.17
N LEU A 57 -15.36 3.03 -2.89
CA LEU A 57 -14.20 3.63 -2.22
C LEU A 57 -13.35 2.61 -1.46
N HIS A 58 -13.95 1.78 -0.61
CA HIS A 58 -13.23 0.77 0.18
C HIS A 58 -13.01 -0.49 -0.64
N PHE A 59 -11.82 -1.10 -0.52
CA PHE A 59 -11.53 -2.33 -1.24
C PHE A 59 -12.31 -3.53 -0.71
N THR A 60 -12.74 -4.42 -1.61
CA THR A 60 -13.14 -5.79 -1.28
C THR A 60 -11.91 -6.61 -0.86
N PRO A 61 -12.07 -7.84 -0.33
CA PRO A 61 -10.94 -8.74 -0.13
C PRO A 61 -10.11 -8.96 -1.41
N ALA A 62 -10.76 -9.08 -2.57
CA ALA A 62 -10.08 -9.18 -3.86
C ALA A 62 -9.33 -7.89 -4.24
N GLY A 63 -9.90 -6.72 -3.93
CA GLY A 63 -9.22 -5.43 -4.10
C GLY A 63 -7.95 -5.32 -3.25
N GLN A 64 -8.04 -5.68 -1.96
CA GLN A 64 -6.89 -5.69 -1.05
C GLN A 64 -5.80 -6.66 -1.52
N GLU A 65 -6.18 -7.87 -1.92
CA GLU A 65 -5.24 -8.85 -2.46
C GLU A 65 -4.54 -8.34 -3.72
N ARG A 66 -5.26 -7.66 -4.61
CA ARG A 66 -4.68 -7.11 -5.83
C ARG A 66 -3.66 -6.00 -5.52
N VAL A 67 -3.99 -5.09 -4.59
CA VAL A 67 -3.05 -4.05 -4.13
C VAL A 67 -1.80 -4.68 -3.51
N TRP A 68 -1.96 -5.72 -2.69
CA TRP A 68 -0.84 -6.46 -2.11
C TRP A 68 0.10 -7.05 -3.18
N GLN A 69 -0.45 -7.72 -4.19
CA GLN A 69 0.34 -8.30 -5.28
C GLN A 69 1.12 -7.21 -6.04
N LEU A 70 0.44 -6.13 -6.43
CA LEU A 70 1.04 -5.00 -7.14
C LEU A 70 2.16 -4.33 -6.34
N LEU A 71 1.98 -4.19 -5.02
CA LEU A 71 3.01 -3.64 -4.14
C LEU A 71 4.23 -4.57 -4.05
N GLN A 72 4.01 -5.88 -3.88
CA GLN A 72 5.08 -6.88 -3.82
C GLN A 72 5.90 -6.90 -5.12
N GLU A 73 5.24 -6.78 -6.28
CA GLU A 73 5.90 -6.65 -7.59
C GLU A 73 6.77 -5.38 -7.67
N LEU A 74 6.26 -4.23 -7.22
CA LEU A 74 7.01 -2.97 -7.20
C LEU A 74 8.24 -3.05 -6.28
N LEU A 75 8.07 -3.60 -5.07
CA LEU A 75 9.18 -3.79 -4.12
C LEU A 75 10.22 -4.73 -4.70
N ALA A 76 9.83 -5.85 -5.28
CA ALA A 76 10.77 -6.79 -5.89
C ALA A 76 11.59 -6.15 -7.02
N ALA A 77 10.99 -5.25 -7.80
CA ALA A 77 11.66 -4.57 -8.89
C ALA A 77 12.53 -3.37 -8.44
N SER A 78 12.12 -2.64 -7.41
CA SER A 78 12.71 -1.34 -7.07
C SER A 78 13.53 -1.35 -5.78
N TRP A 79 13.09 -2.12 -4.78
CA TRP A 79 13.67 -2.19 -3.42
C TRP A 79 13.61 -3.64 -2.89
N PRO A 80 14.35 -4.59 -3.51
CA PRO A 80 14.29 -6.00 -3.14
C PRO A 80 14.67 -6.26 -1.67
N GLU A 81 15.47 -5.38 -1.06
CA GLU A 81 15.84 -5.38 0.36
C GLU A 81 14.71 -5.00 1.31
N ALA A 82 13.70 -4.27 0.82
CA ALA A 82 12.54 -3.86 1.60
C ALA A 82 11.45 -4.94 1.65
N ARG A 83 11.64 -6.06 0.95
CA ARG A 83 10.71 -7.18 0.97
C ARG A 83 10.67 -7.86 2.33
N PRO A 84 9.50 -8.36 2.79
CA PRO A 84 9.40 -9.04 4.08
C PRO A 84 10.42 -10.17 4.28
N GLU A 85 10.76 -10.90 3.20
CA GLU A 85 11.71 -12.02 3.27
C GLU A 85 13.19 -11.57 3.38
N ALA A 86 13.48 -10.32 3.03
CA ALA A 86 14.83 -9.75 3.09
C ALA A 86 15.08 -8.97 4.39
N LEU A 87 14.02 -8.61 5.13
CA LEU A 87 14.12 -7.90 6.39
C LEU A 87 14.65 -8.81 7.50
N ALA A 88 15.68 -8.35 8.20
CA ALA A 88 16.17 -9.03 9.38
C ALA A 88 15.19 -8.89 10.55
N SER A 89 14.95 -9.96 11.29
CA SER A 89 14.25 -9.88 12.57
C SER A 89 15.03 -9.00 13.54
N HIS A 90 14.38 -7.97 14.10
CA HIS A 90 15.00 -7.12 15.13
C HIS A 90 15.30 -7.89 16.42
N PHE A 91 14.55 -8.96 16.67
CA PHE A 91 14.68 -9.80 17.85
C PHE A 91 14.73 -11.27 17.46
N PRO A 92 15.40 -12.12 18.27
CA PRO A 92 15.38 -13.56 18.05
C PRO A 92 13.96 -14.13 18.17
N PRO A 93 13.67 -15.28 17.54
CA PRO A 93 12.45 -16.02 17.81
C PRO A 93 12.42 -16.46 19.27
N TRP A 94 11.22 -16.65 19.82
CA TRP A 94 11.02 -16.95 21.25
C TRP A 94 11.81 -18.18 21.74
N GLU A 95 12.01 -19.17 20.86
CA GLU A 95 12.75 -20.40 21.14
C GLU A 95 14.27 -20.21 21.25
N ALA A 96 14.78 -19.10 20.74
CA ALA A 96 16.19 -18.73 20.84
C ALA A 96 16.46 -17.78 22.02
N ILE A 97 15.45 -17.52 22.88
CA ILE A 97 15.62 -16.71 24.08
C ILE A 97 16.19 -17.57 25.20
N ASP A 98 17.43 -17.27 25.62
CA ASP A 98 17.99 -17.79 26.86
C ASP A 98 17.38 -17.02 28.04
N VAL A 99 16.36 -17.61 28.65
CA VAL A 99 15.65 -17.03 29.80
C VAL A 99 16.52 -16.96 31.06
N ASP A 100 17.52 -17.83 31.16
CA ASP A 100 18.48 -17.84 32.28
C ASP A 100 19.60 -16.81 32.05
N ASN A 101 19.80 -16.36 30.81
CA ASN A 101 20.78 -15.34 30.43
C ASN A 101 20.26 -14.35 29.37
N MET A 102 19.26 -13.54 29.77
CA MET A 102 18.60 -12.58 28.87
C MET A 102 19.57 -11.57 28.21
N THR A 103 20.62 -11.15 28.93
CA THR A 103 21.60 -10.16 28.41
C THR A 103 22.43 -10.72 27.25
N ALA A 104 22.67 -12.04 27.22
CA ALA A 104 23.34 -12.67 26.09
C ALA A 104 22.42 -12.77 24.85
N THR A 105 21.11 -12.89 25.07
CA THR A 105 20.10 -12.94 24.00
C THR A 105 19.84 -11.55 23.41
N PHE A 106 19.80 -10.51 24.24
CA PHE A 106 19.52 -9.13 23.86
C PHE A 106 20.70 -8.22 24.25
N PRO A 107 21.83 -8.26 23.52
CA PRO A 107 22.93 -7.36 23.81
C PRO A 107 22.47 -5.91 23.64
N ILE A 108 22.65 -5.10 24.69
CA ILE A 108 22.36 -3.67 24.65
C ILE A 108 23.31 -3.03 23.62
N GLN A 109 22.73 -2.35 22.62
CA GLN A 109 23.48 -1.60 21.60
C GLN A 109 24.05 -0.30 22.14
#